data_AF-A0A7V9ILT0-F1
#
_entry.id   AF-A0A7V9ILT0-F1
#
_cell.length_a   1.000
_cell.length_b   1.000
_cell.length_c   1.000
_cell.angle_alpha   90.00
_cell.angle_beta   90.00
_cell.angle_gamma   90.00
#
_symmetry.space_group_name_H-M   'P 1'
#
loop_
_entity.id
_entity.type
_entity.pdbx_description
1 polymer ?
#
loop_
_entity_poly.entity_id
_entity_poly.type
_entity_poly.pdbx_seq_one_letter_code
_entity_poly.pdbx_strand_id
1 'polypeptide(L)'
;MVPGEDEDRSGVPAGPFTAKQLSRLDEALTLSSRETGVQFSLYVGVLDASPRRMAEDMHAALGAAAADSVLVAVSPGERRLEIVTGEHTAKRLPDRACALAALSMTASFTGGDLVGGIVNGLRMLADQAGKAALLRR
;
A
#
# COMPACT_ATOMS: atom_id res chain seq x y z
N MET A 1 -47.37 12.42 8.54
CA MET A 1 -46.52 11.77 7.53
C MET A 1 -45.10 11.85 8.07
N VAL A 2 -44.61 10.76 8.67
CA VAL A 2 -43.26 10.70 9.21
C VAL A 2 -42.34 10.32 8.05
N PRO A 3 -41.26 11.08 7.76
CA PRO A 3 -40.23 10.61 6.86
C PRO A 3 -39.31 9.66 7.65
N GLY A 4 -39.51 8.35 7.48
CA GLY A 4 -38.50 7.33 7.81
C GLY A 4 -37.53 7.25 6.63
N GLU A 5 -36.24 7.51 6.80
CA GLU A 5 -35.29 6.51 7.33
C GLU A 5 -35.15 5.31 6.39
N ASP A 6 -34.70 5.56 5.15
CA ASP A 6 -33.87 4.57 4.47
C ASP A 6 -32.41 4.93 4.76
N GLU A 7 -32.03 4.63 6.00
CA GLU A 7 -30.67 4.44 6.46
C GLU A 7 -29.89 3.62 5.43
N ASP A 8 -28.84 4.23 4.88
CA ASP A 8 -27.78 3.55 4.16
C ASP A 8 -27.13 2.50 5.07
N ARG A 9 -27.68 1.29 5.04
CA ARG A 9 -27.20 0.11 5.76
C ARG A 9 -25.98 -0.48 5.04
N SER A 10 -24.90 0.29 4.93
CA SER A 10 -23.55 -0.25 4.89
C SER A 10 -22.56 0.80 5.35
N GLY A 11 -22.19 0.75 6.63
CA GLY A 11 -21.24 1.67 7.26
C GLY A 11 -19.80 1.50 6.77
N VAL A 12 -19.55 1.77 5.50
CA VAL A 12 -18.21 2.03 4.97
C VAL A 12 -18.13 3.54 4.76
N PRO A 13 -17.21 4.27 5.42
CA PRO A 13 -17.06 5.70 5.17
C PRO A 13 -16.84 5.92 3.66
N ALA A 14 -17.58 6.88 3.08
CA ALA A 14 -17.51 7.24 1.67
C ALA A 14 -16.11 7.78 1.33
N GLY A 15 -15.16 6.87 1.12
CA GLY A 15 -13.81 7.14 0.68
C GLY A 15 -13.72 7.22 -0.85
N PRO A 16 -12.54 7.55 -1.40
CA PRO A 16 -12.34 7.70 -2.85
C PRO A 16 -12.40 6.36 -3.63
N PHE A 17 -12.74 5.25 -2.97
CA PHE A 17 -12.77 3.91 -3.53
C PHE A 17 -14.16 3.29 -3.35
N THR A 18 -14.63 2.64 -4.41
CA THR A 18 -15.79 1.74 -4.34
C THR A 18 -15.44 0.48 -3.53
N ALA A 19 -16.46 -0.22 -3.01
CA ALA A 19 -16.26 -1.49 -2.31
C ALA A 19 -15.47 -2.52 -3.13
N LYS A 20 -15.72 -2.60 -4.45
CA LYS A 20 -14.98 -3.48 -5.36
C LYS A 20 -13.50 -3.10 -5.47
N GLN A 21 -13.18 -1.80 -5.48
CA GLN A 21 -11.80 -1.34 -5.50
C GLN A 21 -11.08 -1.62 -4.19
N LEU A 22 -11.74 -1.38 -3.05
CA LEU A 22 -11.20 -1.72 -1.73
C LEU A 22 -10.90 -3.22 -1.62
N SER A 23 -11.83 -4.08 -2.05
CA SER A 23 -11.62 -5.53 -2.07
C SER A 23 -10.42 -5.95 -2.92
N ARG A 24 -10.17 -5.32 -4.07
CA ARG A 24 -9.00 -5.61 -4.90
C ARG A 24 -7.69 -5.15 -4.25
N LEU A 25 -7.69 -4.02 -3.55
CA LEU A 25 -6.53 -3.53 -2.83
C LEU A 25 -6.19 -4.43 -1.64
N ASP A 26 -7.21 -4.83 -0.87
CA ASP A 26 -7.08 -5.74 0.26
C ASP A 26 -6.56 -7.13 -0.17
N GLU A 27 -7.09 -7.66 -1.26
CA GLU A 27 -6.62 -8.92 -1.84
C GLU A 27 -5.14 -8.82 -2.24
N ALA A 28 -4.74 -7.73 -2.91
CA ALA A 28 -3.35 -7.53 -3.31
C ALA A 28 -2.40 -7.42 -2.11
N LEU A 29 -2.79 -6.70 -1.06
CA LEU A 29 -2.01 -6.61 0.19
C LEU A 29 -1.90 -7.96 0.89
N THR A 30 -3.02 -8.68 0.98
CA THR A 30 -3.09 -10.00 1.63
C THR A 30 -2.21 -11.02 0.90
N LEU A 31 -2.30 -11.09 -0.43
CA LEU A 31 -1.50 -12.02 -1.23
C LEU A 31 0.00 -11.67 -1.17
N SER A 32 0.35 -10.40 -1.38
CA SER A 32 1.74 -9.93 -1.32
C SER A 32 2.37 -10.25 0.03
N SER A 33 1.63 -10.04 1.12
CA SER A 33 2.12 -10.30 2.47
C SER A 33 2.27 -11.79 2.75
N ARG A 34 1.28 -12.61 2.35
CA ARG A 34 1.32 -14.07 2.55
C ARG A 34 2.44 -14.73 1.76
N GLU A 35 2.65 -14.32 0.51
CA GLU A 35 3.65 -14.92 -0.37
C GLU A 35 5.08 -14.65 0.12
N THR A 36 5.31 -13.45 0.63
CA THR A 36 6.66 -12.96 0.98
C THR A 36 7.00 -13.09 2.45
N GLY A 37 5.99 -13.15 3.32
CA GLY A 37 6.14 -13.01 4.77
C GLY A 37 6.41 -11.57 5.24
N VAL A 38 6.40 -10.58 4.32
CA VAL A 38 6.56 -9.16 4.63
C VAL A 38 5.20 -8.55 4.94
N GLN A 39 5.09 -7.67 5.94
CA GLN A 39 3.85 -6.96 6.21
C GLN A 39 3.71 -5.75 5.27
N PHE A 40 2.88 -5.85 4.23
CA PHE A 40 2.59 -4.70 3.36
C PHE A 40 1.45 -3.85 3.94
N SER A 41 1.67 -2.54 3.99
CA SER A 41 0.68 -1.55 4.38
C SER A 41 0.53 -0.49 3.29
N LEU A 42 -0.71 0.01 3.12
CA LEU A 42 -1.03 1.04 2.14
C LEU A 42 -1.71 2.22 2.82
N TYR A 43 -1.17 3.41 2.59
CA TYR A 43 -1.82 4.68 2.89
C TYR A 43 -2.20 5.37 1.58
N VAL A 44 -3.46 5.80 1.46
CA VAL A 44 -3.91 6.65 0.35
C VAL A 44 -4.58 7.88 0.93
N GLY A 45 -3.98 9.04 0.69
CA GLY A 45 -4.43 10.30 1.26
C GLY A 45 -3.42 11.41 1.00
N VAL A 46 -3.69 12.59 1.53
CA VAL A 46 -2.83 13.75 1.35
C VAL A 46 -1.52 13.55 2.11
N LEU A 47 -0.40 13.62 1.39
CA LEU A 47 0.94 13.74 1.97
C LEU A 47 1.29 15.22 2.15
N ASP A 48 1.84 15.58 3.31
CA ASP A 48 2.16 16.97 3.64
C ASP A 48 3.36 17.52 2.86
N ALA A 49 3.86 18.70 3.26
CA ALA A 49 5.01 19.34 2.61
C ALA A 49 6.32 18.53 2.71
N SER A 50 6.37 17.52 3.58
CA SER A 50 7.46 16.58 3.78
C SER A 50 7.00 15.12 3.60
N PRO A 51 6.59 14.70 2.37
CA PRO A 51 5.99 13.39 2.13
C PRO A 51 6.84 12.22 2.66
N ARG A 52 8.16 12.33 2.48
CA ARG A 52 9.13 11.35 2.95
C ARG A 52 9.08 11.19 4.46
N ARG A 53 9.16 12.30 5.20
CA ARG A 53 9.13 12.31 6.68
C ARG A 53 7.80 11.76 7.20
N MET A 54 6.69 12.17 6.59
CA MET A 54 5.37 11.66 6.95
C MET A 54 5.26 10.15 6.73
N ALA A 55 5.77 9.63 5.60
CA ALA A 55 5.80 8.21 5.33
C ALA A 55 6.69 7.43 6.30
N GLU A 56 7.84 7.98 6.67
CA GLU A 56 8.73 7.41 7.68
C GLU A 56 8.08 7.39 9.07
N ASP A 57 7.41 8.46 9.48
CA ASP A 57 6.66 8.54 10.75
C ASP A 57 5.50 7.51 10.77
N MET A 58 4.77 7.36 9.66
CA MET A 58 3.72 6.34 9.52
C MET A 58 4.28 4.91 9.58
N HIS A 59 5.44 4.66 8.98
CA HIS A 59 6.11 3.35 9.03
C HIS A 59 6.62 3.05 10.44
N ALA A 60 7.23 4.03 11.11
CA ALA A 60 7.69 3.90 12.49
C ALA A 60 6.54 3.62 13.47
N ALA A 61 5.35 4.14 13.20
CA ALA A 61 4.14 3.88 14.01
C ALA A 61 3.69 2.41 13.98
N LEU A 62 4.19 1.58 13.05
CA LEU A 62 3.97 0.12 13.06
C LEU A 62 4.71 -0.60 14.21
N GLY A 63 5.60 0.11 14.93
CA GLY A 63 6.27 -0.41 16.11
C GLY A 63 7.15 -1.62 15.81
N ALA A 64 6.97 -2.70 16.58
CA ALA A 64 7.79 -3.91 16.44
C ALA A 64 7.71 -4.57 15.06
N ALA A 65 6.61 -4.36 14.32
CA ALA A 65 6.46 -4.90 12.96
C ALA A 65 7.20 -4.08 11.89
N ALA A 66 7.66 -2.87 12.22
CA ALA A 66 8.26 -1.94 11.25
C ALA A 66 9.44 -2.57 10.49
N ALA A 67 10.31 -3.29 11.20
CA ALA A 67 11.51 -3.92 10.62
C ALA A 67 11.20 -4.94 9.51
N ASP A 68 10.07 -5.63 9.59
CA ASP A 68 9.62 -6.69 8.67
C ASP A 68 8.45 -6.23 7.76
N SER A 69 8.27 -4.91 7.62
CA SER A 69 7.15 -4.31 6.89
C SER A 69 7.60 -3.45 5.72
N VAL A 70 6.65 -3.13 4.85
CA VAL A 70 6.75 -2.10 3.81
C VAL A 70 5.51 -1.23 3.89
N LEU A 71 5.71 0.07 3.96
CA LEU A 71 4.64 1.05 3.78
C LEU A 71 4.72 1.64 2.37
N VAL A 72 3.59 1.60 1.66
CA VAL A 72 3.38 2.37 0.43
C VAL A 72 2.43 3.51 0.75
N ALA A 73 2.89 4.74 0.61
CA ALA A 73 2.09 5.93 0.83
C ALA A 73 1.85 6.66 -0.49
N VAL A 74 0.58 6.90 -0.83
CA VAL A 74 0.19 7.47 -2.13
C VAL A 74 -0.70 8.69 -1.92
N SER A 75 -0.33 9.78 -2.58
CA SER A 75 -1.07 11.04 -2.66
C SER A 75 -1.47 11.28 -4.11
N PRO A 76 -2.66 10.84 -4.56
CA PRO A 76 -3.06 10.96 -5.95
C PRO A 76 -3.20 12.41 -6.42
N GLY A 77 -3.70 13.31 -5.55
CA GLY A 77 -3.89 14.73 -5.87
C GLY A 77 -2.58 15.48 -6.08
N GLU A 78 -1.61 15.22 -5.20
CA GLU A 78 -0.29 15.84 -5.17
C GLU A 78 0.72 15.08 -6.06
N ARG A 79 0.29 13.95 -6.63
CA ARG A 79 1.10 13.04 -7.47
C ARG A 79 2.39 12.64 -6.75
N ARG A 80 2.28 12.34 -5.47
CA ARG A 80 3.38 11.88 -4.61
C ARG A 80 3.19 10.41 -4.28
N LEU A 81 4.31 9.70 -4.19
CA LEU A 81 4.37 8.31 -3.78
C LEU A 81 5.66 8.09 -3.02
N GLU A 82 5.56 7.44 -1.87
CA GLU A 82 6.69 7.05 -1.04
C GLU A 82 6.60 5.55 -0.75
N ILE A 83 7.74 4.88 -0.79
CA ILE A 83 7.88 3.49 -0.35
C ILE A 83 8.91 3.48 0.77
N VAL A 84 8.51 3.02 1.94
CA VAL A 84 9.37 2.89 3.12
C VAL A 84 9.50 1.41 3.47
N THR A 85 10.73 0.93 3.49
CA THR A 85 11.06 -0.47 3.78
C THR A 85 11.63 -0.59 5.19
N GLY A 86 11.24 -1.64 5.91
CA GLY A 86 11.85 -2.00 7.18
C GLY A 86 13.29 -2.52 7.01
N GLU A 87 14.08 -2.45 8.08
CA GLU A 87 15.48 -2.84 8.09
C GLU A 87 15.73 -4.28 7.59
N HIS A 88 14.91 -5.25 8.03
CA HIS A 88 15.05 -6.64 7.58
C HIS A 88 14.55 -6.79 6.14
N THR A 89 13.47 -6.10 5.80
CA THR A 89 12.87 -6.15 4.48
C THR A 89 13.79 -5.55 3.41
N ALA A 90 14.54 -4.49 3.71
CA ALA A 90 15.45 -3.82 2.78
C ALA A 90 16.54 -4.75 2.21
N LYS A 91 16.89 -5.83 2.92
CA LYS A 91 17.82 -6.87 2.44
C LYS A 91 17.26 -7.66 1.25
N ARG A 92 15.93 -7.78 1.18
CA ARG A 92 15.18 -8.50 0.13
C ARG A 92 14.56 -7.53 -0.89
N LEU A 93 14.32 -6.30 -0.49
CA LEU A 93 13.78 -5.21 -1.32
C LEU A 93 14.80 -4.07 -1.43
N PRO A 94 15.78 -4.18 -2.34
CA PRO A 94 16.74 -3.11 -2.56
C PRO A 94 16.07 -1.90 -3.20
N ASP A 95 16.61 -0.70 -2.97
CA ASP A 95 16.05 0.58 -3.45
C ASP A 95 15.73 0.59 -4.94
N ARG A 96 16.53 -0.10 -5.76
CA ARG A 96 16.29 -0.23 -7.21
C ARG A 96 14.96 -0.93 -7.51
N ALA A 97 14.60 -1.96 -6.77
CA ALA A 97 13.33 -2.66 -6.91
C ALA A 97 12.16 -1.75 -6.53
N CYS A 98 12.29 -1.04 -5.41
CA CYS A 98 11.30 -0.05 -4.97
C CYS A 98 11.12 1.08 -5.99
N ALA A 99 12.22 1.60 -6.55
CA ALA A 99 12.19 2.64 -7.57
C ALA A 99 11.45 2.16 -8.83
N LEU A 100 11.68 0.93 -9.29
CA LEU A 100 10.97 0.37 -10.45
C LEU A 100 9.47 0.21 -10.19
N ALA A 101 9.08 -0.26 -9.01
CA ALA A 101 7.67 -0.33 -8.61
C ALA A 101 7.02 1.06 -8.55
N ALA A 102 7.70 2.03 -7.94
CA ALA A 102 7.26 3.43 -7.86
C ALA A 102 7.06 4.06 -9.25
N LEU A 103 8.00 3.84 -10.17
CA LEU A 103 7.92 4.27 -11.57
C LEU A 103 6.69 3.68 -12.27
N SER A 104 6.47 2.37 -12.13
CA SER A 104 5.32 1.67 -12.70
C SER A 104 3.99 2.21 -12.16
N MET A 105 3.89 2.34 -10.83
CA MET A 105 2.71 2.92 -10.17
C MET A 105 2.41 4.34 -10.68
N THR A 106 3.43 5.21 -10.71
CA THR A 106 3.29 6.60 -11.15
C THR A 106 2.83 6.72 -12.61
N ALA A 107 3.28 5.80 -13.48
CA ALA A 107 2.82 5.74 -14.86
C ALA A 107 1.33 5.38 -14.94
N SER A 108 0.88 4.36 -14.19
CA SER A 108 -0.54 3.99 -14.11
C SER A 108 -1.41 5.12 -13.56
N PHE A 109 -0.93 5.83 -12.55
CA PHE A 109 -1.68 6.94 -11.94
C PHE A 109 -1.88 8.09 -12.92
N THR A 110 -0.86 8.39 -13.73
CA THR A 110 -0.95 9.39 -14.80
C THR A 110 -1.97 8.97 -15.88
N GLY A 111 -2.16 7.67 -16.08
CA GLY A 111 -3.21 7.12 -16.95
C GLY A 111 -4.60 7.00 -16.31
N GLY A 112 -4.78 7.44 -15.06
CA GLY A 112 -6.06 7.39 -14.34
C GLY A 112 -6.38 6.05 -13.68
N ASP A 113 -5.45 5.09 -13.64
CA ASP A 113 -5.64 3.79 -13.01
C ASP A 113 -4.89 3.69 -11.67
N LEU A 114 -5.45 4.33 -10.65
CA LEU A 114 -4.89 4.32 -9.29
C LEU A 114 -4.86 2.90 -8.70
N VAL A 115 -5.97 2.18 -8.79
CA VAL A 115 -6.13 0.85 -8.18
C VAL A 115 -5.26 -0.18 -8.89
N GLY A 116 -5.30 -0.23 -10.22
CA GLY A 116 -4.45 -1.13 -10.98
C GLY A 116 -2.96 -0.81 -10.82
N GLY A 117 -2.61 0.47 -10.76
CA GLY A 117 -1.24 0.90 -10.44
C GLY A 117 -0.74 0.35 -9.10
N ILE A 118 -1.52 0.53 -8.03
CA ILE A 118 -1.16 0.03 -6.70
C ILE A 118 -1.06 -1.50 -6.69
N VAL A 119 -2.06 -2.20 -7.24
CA VAL A 119 -2.07 -3.67 -7.29
C VAL A 119 -0.84 -4.20 -8.04
N ASN A 120 -0.52 -3.63 -9.20
CA ASN A 120 0.64 -4.04 -9.98
C ASN A 120 1.96 -3.76 -9.26
N GLY A 121 2.09 -2.59 -8.64
CA GLY A 121 3.31 -2.27 -7.90
C GLY A 121 3.49 -3.10 -6.63
N LEU A 122 2.41 -3.44 -5.91
CA LEU A 122 2.47 -4.40 -4.79
C LEU A 122 2.96 -5.77 -5.27
N ARG A 123 2.45 -6.26 -6.40
CA ARG A 123 2.95 -7.50 -7.02
C ARG A 123 4.43 -7.41 -7.38
N MET A 124 4.87 -6.31 -8.00
CA MET A 124 6.29 -6.11 -8.34
C MET A 124 7.18 -6.13 -7.10
N LEU A 125 6.75 -5.49 -6.01
CA LEU A 125 7.45 -5.54 -4.74
C LEU A 125 7.44 -6.98 -4.18
N ALA A 126 6.32 -7.68 -4.22
CA ALA A 126 6.25 -9.05 -3.73
C ALA A 126 7.21 -9.99 -4.49
N ASP A 127 7.25 -9.89 -5.81
CA ASP A 127 8.14 -10.66 -6.67
C ASP A 127 9.61 -10.43 -6.31
N GLN A 128 9.98 -9.18 -6.03
CA GLN A 128 11.36 -8.81 -5.65
C GLN A 128 11.71 -9.24 -4.23
N ALA A 129 10.79 -9.11 -3.27
CA ALA A 129 10.98 -9.62 -1.92
C ALA A 129 11.19 -11.15 -1.91
N GLY A 130 10.64 -11.84 -2.91
CA GLY A 130 10.70 -13.28 -3.05
C GLY A 130 9.84 -13.99 -2.00
N LYS A 131 9.76 -15.32 -2.10
CA LYS A 131 8.93 -16.12 -1.19
C LYS A 131 9.43 -16.01 0.24
N ALA A 132 8.51 -16.06 1.20
CA ALA A 132 8.86 -16.33 2.59
C ALA A 132 9.75 -17.57 2.59
N ALA A 133 10.98 -17.43 3.10
CA ALA A 133 11.79 -18.60 3.39
C ALA A 133 10.95 -19.42 4.34
N LEU A 134 10.38 -20.54 3.85
CA LEU A 134 9.71 -21.52 4.69
C LEU A 134 10.68 -21.78 5.83
N LEU A 135 10.38 -21.24 7.01
CA LEU A 135 11.10 -21.55 8.22
C LEU A 135 10.96 -23.05 8.36
N ARG A 136 12.03 -23.76 7.98
CA ARG A 136 12.29 -25.12 8.43
C ARG A 136 12.35 -25.01 9.95
N ARG A 137 11.21 -25.21 10.60
CA ARG A 137 11.13 -25.53 12.02
C ARG A 137 11.56 -26.97 12.22
#